data_AF-A0A7S1R8S0-F1
#
_entry.id   AF-A0A7S1R8S0-F1
#
_cell.length_a   1.000
_cell.length_b   1.000
_cell.length_c   1.000
_cell.angle_alpha   90.00
_cell.angle_beta   90.00
_cell.angle_gamma   90.00
#
_symmetry.space_group_name_H-M   'P 1'
#
loop_
_entity.id
_entity.type
_entity.pdbx_description
1 polymer ?
#
loop_
_entity_poly.entity_id
_entity_poly.type
_entity_poly.pdbx_seq_one_letter_code
_entity_poly.pdbx_strand_id
1 'polypeptide(L)'
;QGSEVWIALLEKANAKIHGSYEAVQRSTELESLEDLTGGAARKLDRRELASGRQAARAFEARQRHGCLHMVARRRERRGEELPSGLLAGHCYPLTEVEQGLAWASCRLENPWPRGSYRGCDGGEAAGGGAVGTSAS
;
A
#
# COMPACT_ATOMS: atom_id res chain seq x y z
N GLN A 1 -1.97 28.39 -6.98
CA GLN A 1 -2.14 27.05 -6.40
C GLN A 1 -3.34 26.45 -7.10
N GLY A 2 -3.12 25.67 -8.16
CA GLY A 2 -4.21 25.03 -8.90
C GLY A 2 -4.81 23.94 -8.03
N SER A 3 -6.12 23.94 -7.86
CA SER A 3 -6.81 22.89 -7.13
C SER A 3 -6.64 21.57 -7.89
N GLU A 4 -6.01 20.57 -7.29
CA GLU A 4 -5.90 19.22 -7.85
C GLU A 4 -7.27 18.53 -7.80
N VAL A 5 -8.19 18.98 -8.65
CA VAL A 5 -9.57 18.48 -8.73
C VAL A 5 -9.67 17.16 -9.49
N TRP A 6 -8.60 16.74 -10.17
CA TRP A 6 -8.63 15.55 -11.03
C TRP A 6 -8.91 14.28 -10.22
N ILE A 7 -8.40 14.16 -8.98
CA ILE A 7 -8.66 13.01 -8.10
C ILE A 7 -10.15 12.95 -7.75
N ALA A 8 -10.73 14.09 -7.34
CA ALA A 8 -12.16 14.17 -7.00
C ALA A 8 -13.08 13.89 -8.20
N LEU A 9 -12.67 14.32 -9.40
CA LEU A 9 -13.39 14.04 -10.64
C LEU A 9 -13.30 12.56 -11.03
N LEU A 10 -12.13 11.94 -10.87
CA LEU A 10 -11.92 10.51 -11.09
C LEU A 10 -12.78 9.69 -10.14
N GLU A 11 -12.78 10.02 -8.84
CA GLU A 11 -13.62 9.36 -7.84
C GLU A 11 -15.11 9.47 -8.20
N LYS A 12 -15.56 10.66 -8.64
CA LYS A 12 -16.95 10.87 -9.08
C LYS A 12 -17.31 10.04 -10.32
N ALA A 13 -16.40 9.93 -11.28
CA ALA A 13 -16.61 9.09 -12.45
C ALA A 13 -16.70 7.61 -12.06
N ASN A 14 -15.84 7.16 -11.14
CA ASN A 14 -15.88 5.80 -10.60
C ASN A 14 -17.21 5.53 -9.90
N ALA A 15 -17.64 6.42 -8.99
CA ALA A 15 -18.94 6.32 -8.32
C ALA A 15 -20.12 6.28 -9.29
N LYS A 16 -20.05 6.99 -10.42
CA LYS A 16 -21.09 6.95 -11.45
C LYS A 16 -21.18 5.58 -12.12
N ILE A 17 -20.06 4.92 -12.39
CA ILE A 17 -20.02 3.58 -12.99
C ILE A 17 -20.59 2.53 -12.02
N HIS A 18 -20.24 2.62 -10.74
CA HIS A 18 -20.78 1.74 -9.69
C HIS A 18 -22.19 2.13 -9.22
N GLY A 19 -22.77 3.20 -9.74
CA GLY A 19 -24.12 3.69 -9.44
C GLY A 19 -24.24 4.59 -8.22
N SER A 20 -23.33 4.50 -7.24
CA SER A 20 -23.26 5.43 -6.10
C SER A 20 -21.87 5.43 -5.44
N TYR A 21 -21.59 6.47 -4.64
CA TYR A 21 -20.38 6.49 -3.80
C TYR A 21 -20.37 5.37 -2.75
N GLU A 22 -21.54 4.99 -2.24
CA GLU A 22 -21.66 3.87 -1.28
C GLU A 22 -21.31 2.53 -1.93
N ALA A 23 -21.64 2.35 -3.22
CA ALA A 23 -21.28 1.14 -3.94
C ALA A 23 -19.76 0.99 -4.08
N VAL A 24 -19.04 2.10 -4.34
CA VAL A 24 -17.57 2.12 -4.38
C VAL A 24 -16.97 1.78 -3.01
N GLN A 25 -17.56 2.24 -1.91
CA GLN A 25 -17.04 1.91 -0.57
C GLN A 25 -17.24 0.43 -0.19
N ARG A 26 -18.17 -0.27 -0.86
CA ARG A 26 -18.44 -1.69 -0.66
C ARG A 26 -17.61 -2.59 -1.56
N SER A 27 -17.00 -2.07 -2.63
CA SER A 27 -16.13 -2.85 -3.51
C SER A 27 -14.84 -3.23 -2.80
N THR A 28 -14.24 -4.31 -3.28
CA THR A 28 -12.91 -4.72 -2.83
C THR A 28 -11.84 -3.84 -3.48
N GLU A 29 -10.68 -3.72 -2.84
CA GLU A 29 -9.57 -2.96 -3.39
C GLU A 29 -8.97 -3.63 -4.63
N LEU A 30 -9.21 -4.93 -4.83
CA LEU A 30 -8.88 -5.62 -6.06
C LEU A 30 -9.77 -5.15 -7.21
N GLU A 31 -11.09 -5.23 -7.05
CA GLU A 31 -12.04 -4.77 -8.08
C GLU A 31 -11.75 -3.33 -8.48
N SER A 32 -11.57 -2.44 -7.49
CA SER A 32 -11.22 -1.05 -7.74
C SER A 32 -9.89 -0.88 -8.48
N LEU A 33 -8.89 -1.73 -8.25
CA LEU A 33 -7.64 -1.71 -9.03
C LEU A 33 -7.86 -2.18 -10.47
N GLU A 34 -8.67 -3.20 -10.68
CA GLU A 34 -9.02 -3.69 -12.02
C GLU A 34 -9.80 -2.64 -12.80
N ASP A 35 -10.76 -1.97 -12.16
CA ASP A 35 -11.58 -0.91 -12.77
C ASP A 35 -10.72 0.31 -13.16
N LEU A 36 -9.77 0.69 -12.31
CA LEU A 36 -8.92 1.88 -12.54
C LEU A 36 -7.76 1.62 -13.51
N THR A 37 -7.27 0.38 -13.61
CA THR A 37 -6.10 0.04 -14.45
C THR A 37 -6.48 -0.71 -15.72
N GLY A 38 -7.66 -1.32 -15.78
CA GLY A 38 -8.04 -2.28 -16.82
C GLY A 38 -7.22 -3.58 -16.80
N GLY A 39 -6.35 -3.77 -15.80
CA GLY A 39 -5.50 -4.94 -15.64
C GLY A 39 -6.11 -5.98 -14.72
N ALA A 40 -5.48 -7.16 -14.64
CA ALA A 40 -5.86 -8.19 -13.68
C ALA A 40 -5.21 -7.92 -12.31
N ALA A 41 -6.00 -7.96 -11.24
CA ALA A 41 -5.52 -7.84 -9.88
C ALA A 41 -5.49 -9.21 -9.20
N ARG A 42 -4.48 -9.44 -8.36
CA ARG A 42 -4.39 -10.66 -7.56
C ARG A 42 -3.96 -10.34 -6.14
N LYS A 43 -4.66 -10.94 -5.19
CA LYS A 43 -4.27 -10.97 -3.79
C LYS A 43 -3.22 -12.04 -3.58
N LEU A 44 -2.19 -11.70 -2.80
CA LEU A 44 -1.17 -12.63 -2.34
C LEU A 44 -1.10 -12.55 -0.83
N ASP A 45 -1.35 -13.67 -0.16
CA ASP A 45 -1.18 -13.75 1.28
C ASP A 45 0.31 -13.92 1.63
N ARG A 46 0.78 -13.26 2.69
CA ARG A 46 2.18 -13.39 3.16
C ARG A 46 2.58 -14.85 3.44
N ARG A 47 1.63 -15.74 3.69
CA ARG A 47 1.87 -17.17 3.90
C ARG A 47 2.21 -17.92 2.60
N GLU A 48 1.82 -17.40 1.44
CA GLU A 48 2.18 -17.94 0.12
C GLU A 48 3.61 -17.55 -0.28
N LEU A 49 4.21 -16.57 0.40
CA LEU A 49 5.59 -16.13 0.20
C LEU A 49 6.51 -16.90 1.14
N ALA A 50 7.27 -17.85 0.59
CA ALA A 50 8.12 -18.75 1.39
C ALA A 50 9.28 -18.02 2.10
N SER A 51 9.71 -16.87 1.57
CA SER A 51 10.73 -16.03 2.21
C SER A 51 10.60 -14.56 1.79
N GLY A 52 11.13 -13.65 2.61
CA GLY A 52 11.25 -12.22 2.25
C GLY A 52 12.04 -12.00 0.96
N ARG A 53 13.05 -12.84 0.70
CA ARG A 53 13.82 -12.84 -0.55
C ARG A 53 12.98 -13.20 -1.77
N GLN A 54 12.11 -14.20 -1.66
CA GLN A 54 11.19 -14.54 -2.75
C GLN A 54 10.18 -13.42 -2.99
N ALA A 55 9.69 -12.79 -1.92
CA ALA A 55 8.79 -11.65 -2.00
C ALA A 55 9.43 -10.45 -2.72
N ALA A 56 10.66 -10.08 -2.34
CA ALA A 56 11.41 -9.00 -2.97
C ALA A 56 11.64 -9.24 -4.46
N ARG A 57 12.10 -10.45 -4.83
CA ARG A 57 12.29 -10.82 -6.24
C ARG A 57 10.98 -10.77 -7.04
N ALA A 58 9.89 -11.27 -6.48
CA ALA A 58 8.59 -11.26 -7.14
C ALA A 58 8.05 -9.83 -7.31
N PHE A 59 8.26 -8.98 -6.30
CA PHE A 59 7.95 -7.55 -6.35
C PHE A 59 8.76 -6.86 -7.46
N GLU A 60 10.09 -6.93 -7.43
CA GLU A 60 10.94 -6.29 -8.44
C GLU A 60 10.61 -6.73 -9.87
N ALA A 61 10.38 -8.04 -10.09
CA ALA A 61 10.02 -8.55 -11.40
C ALA A 61 8.72 -7.93 -11.91
N ARG A 62 7.69 -7.86 -11.06
CA ARG A 62 6.38 -7.27 -11.41
C ARG A 62 6.44 -5.75 -11.54
N GLN A 63 7.22 -5.07 -10.70
CA GLN A 63 7.46 -3.63 -10.79
C GLN A 63 8.08 -3.27 -12.15
N ARG A 64 9.03 -4.07 -12.67
CA ARG A 64 9.62 -3.88 -14.01
C ARG A 64 8.59 -4.03 -15.15
N HIS A 65 7.48 -4.73 -14.90
CA HIS A 65 6.36 -4.85 -15.84
C HIS A 65 5.26 -3.79 -15.62
N GLY A 66 5.49 -2.81 -14.73
CA GLY A 66 4.53 -1.75 -14.44
C GLY A 66 3.36 -2.17 -13.56
N CYS A 67 3.47 -3.28 -12.81
CA CYS A 67 2.44 -3.67 -11.86
C CYS A 67 2.40 -2.70 -10.66
N LEU A 68 1.18 -2.42 -10.19
CA LEU A 68 0.96 -1.71 -8.94
C LEU A 68 0.94 -2.69 -7.77
N HIS A 69 1.50 -2.27 -6.65
CA HIS A 69 1.61 -3.08 -5.44
C HIS A 69 1.01 -2.35 -4.26
N MET A 70 0.10 -3.02 -3.55
CA MET A 70 -0.50 -2.52 -2.32
C MET A 70 -0.41 -3.57 -1.21
N VAL A 71 -0.17 -3.11 0.01
CA VAL A 71 -0.06 -3.96 1.20
C VAL A 71 -1.13 -3.54 2.21
N ALA A 72 -1.80 -4.53 2.79
CA ALA A 72 -2.78 -4.31 3.84
C ALA A 72 -2.69 -5.39 4.91
N ARG A 73 -2.89 -5.00 6.18
CA ARG A 73 -3.00 -5.93 7.31
C ARG A 73 -4.47 -6.07 7.72
N ARG A 74 -5.04 -7.27 7.55
CA ARG A 74 -6.48 -7.51 7.76
C ARG A 74 -6.79 -8.50 8.89
N ARG A 75 -5.94 -8.57 9.91
CA ARG A 75 -6.19 -9.43 11.10
C ARG A 75 -7.04 -8.71 12.14
N GLU A 76 -6.79 -7.42 12.32
CA GLU A 76 -7.47 -6.55 13.28
C GLU A 76 -8.66 -5.83 12.64
N ARG A 77 -9.41 -5.09 13.46
CA ARG A 77 -10.56 -4.31 12.99
C ARG A 77 -10.10 -3.18 12.07
N ARG A 78 -10.83 -2.96 10.97
CA ARG A 78 -10.52 -1.85 10.05
C ARG A 78 -10.52 -0.51 10.80
N GLY A 79 -9.46 0.27 10.60
CA GLY A 79 -9.22 1.57 11.24
C GLY A 79 -8.54 1.50 12.61
N GLU A 80 -8.23 0.32 13.13
CA GLU A 80 -7.47 0.16 14.37
C GLU A 80 -6.00 0.54 14.17
N GLU A 81 -5.46 1.41 15.03
CA GLU A 81 -4.05 1.80 15.03
C GLU A 81 -3.22 0.72 15.73
N LEU A 82 -2.29 0.12 15.00
CA LEU A 82 -1.45 -0.95 15.48
C LEU A 82 -0.30 -0.39 16.35
N PRO A 83 0.36 -1.24 17.15
CA PRO A 83 1.57 -0.84 17.88
C PRO A 83 2.68 -0.29 16.97
N SER A 84 2.71 -0.74 15.72
CA SER A 84 3.61 -0.21 14.68
C SER A 84 3.25 1.19 14.20
N GLY A 85 2.10 1.74 14.60
CA GLY A 85 1.54 3.00 14.12
C GLY A 85 0.71 2.89 12.84
N LEU A 86 0.70 1.74 12.14
CA LEU A 86 -0.10 1.55 10.92
C LEU A 86 -1.58 1.31 11.22
N LEU A 87 -2.46 1.64 10.29
CA LEU A 87 -3.90 1.40 10.39
C LEU A 87 -4.26 0.03 9.78
N ALA A 88 -4.90 -0.82 10.57
CA ALA A 88 -5.42 -2.11 10.10
C ALA A 88 -6.56 -1.93 9.09
N GLY A 89 -6.65 -2.82 8.12
CA GLY A 89 -7.67 -2.81 7.07
C GLY A 89 -7.55 -1.68 6.05
N HIS A 90 -6.46 -0.91 6.08
CA HIS A 90 -6.12 0.08 5.06
C HIS A 90 -5.00 -0.45 4.15
N CYS A 91 -5.07 -0.06 2.87
CA CYS A 91 -4.05 -0.37 1.88
C CYS A 91 -3.01 0.75 1.83
N TYR A 92 -1.75 0.36 1.74
CA TYR A 92 -0.58 1.22 1.61
C TYR A 92 0.13 0.87 0.30
N PRO A 93 0.35 1.84 -0.60
CA PRO A 93 1.19 1.63 -1.77
C PRO A 93 2.59 1.19 -1.37
N LEU A 94 3.09 0.15 -2.03
CA LEU A 94 4.44 -0.37 -1.86
C LEU A 94 5.29 0.12 -3.02
N THR A 95 6.27 0.97 -2.72
CA THR A 95 7.07 1.67 -3.73
C THR A 95 8.46 1.07 -3.90
N GLU A 96 9.07 0.61 -2.81
CA GLU A 96 10.42 0.05 -2.83
C GLU A 96 10.50 -1.19 -1.93
N VAL A 97 11.37 -2.13 -2.29
CA VAL A 97 11.73 -3.27 -1.45
C VAL A 97 13.25 -3.41 -1.48
N GLU A 98 13.87 -3.42 -0.31
CA GLU A 98 15.30 -3.67 -0.14
C GLU A 98 15.52 -4.98 0.61
N GLN A 99 16.61 -5.66 0.29
CA GLN A 99 16.91 -6.94 0.90
C GLN A 99 18.41 -7.10 1.19
N GLY A 100 18.72 -7.32 2.46
CA GLY A 100 20.05 -7.73 2.92
C GLY A 100 20.23 -9.25 2.96
N LEU A 101 21.37 -9.67 3.51
CA LEU A 101 21.68 -11.08 3.72
C LEU A 101 20.72 -11.75 4.73
N ALA A 102 20.34 -11.02 5.77
CA ALA A 102 19.52 -11.53 6.88
C ALA A 102 18.25 -10.68 7.16
N TRP A 103 18.01 -9.62 6.40
CA TRP A 103 16.87 -8.72 6.59
C TRP A 103 16.23 -8.36 5.25
N ALA A 104 14.97 -7.95 5.30
CA ALA A 104 14.27 -7.32 4.19
C ALA A 104 13.50 -6.12 4.75
N SER A 105 13.45 -5.04 3.99
CA SER A 105 12.64 -3.86 4.30
C SER A 105 11.86 -3.44 3.06
N CYS A 106 10.81 -2.65 3.26
CA CYS A 106 10.07 -2.07 2.16
C CYS A 106 9.74 -0.61 2.43
N ARG A 107 9.30 0.13 1.41
CA ARG A 107 8.82 1.51 1.57
C ARG A 107 7.33 1.55 1.31
N LEU A 108 6.59 2.03 2.31
CA LEU A 108 5.15 2.20 2.24
C LEU A 108 4.81 3.68 2.27
N GLU A 109 3.96 4.10 1.35
CA GLU A 109 3.40 5.45 1.37
C GLU A 109 2.12 5.46 2.19
N ASN A 110 1.99 6.43 3.10
CA ASN A 110 0.78 6.61 3.88
C ASN A 110 -0.11 7.69 3.25
N PRO A 111 -1.21 7.32 2.58
CA PRO A 111 -2.15 8.29 2.02
C PRO A 111 -3.09 8.88 3.10
N TRP A 112 -3.04 8.38 4.33
CA TRP A 112 -3.98 8.75 5.39
C TRP A 112 -3.41 9.85 6.31
N PRO A 113 -4.25 10.77 6.84
CA PRO A 113 -3.81 11.84 7.74
C PRO A 113 -3.19 11.36 9.07
N ARG A 114 -3.43 10.09 9.43
CA ARG A 114 -2.92 9.42 10.62
C ARG A 114 -2.37 8.06 10.19
N GLY A 115 -1.70 7.35 11.10
CA GLY A 115 -1.22 6.01 10.80
C GLY A 115 0.22 5.91 10.31
N SER A 116 1.07 6.88 10.68
CA SER A 116 2.49 6.85 10.33
C SER A 116 3.22 5.72 11.06
N TYR A 117 4.12 5.04 10.37
CA TYR A 117 4.95 3.99 10.97
C TYR A 117 5.81 4.56 12.10
N ARG A 118 5.79 3.88 13.25
CA ARG A 118 6.58 4.19 14.46
C ARG A 118 7.35 2.98 14.97
N GLY A 119 7.47 1.93 14.17
CA GLY A 119 8.29 0.77 14.50
C GLY A 119 9.77 1.06 14.34
N CYS A 120 10.61 0.10 14.74
CA CYS A 120 12.03 0.15 14.46
C CYS A 120 12.30 -0.33 13.04
N ASP A 121 12.63 0.61 12.16
CA ASP A 121 13.44 0.29 10.98
C ASP A 121 14.80 -0.14 11.51
N GLY A 122 15.37 -1.25 11.04
CA GLY A 122 16.61 -1.83 11.57
C GLY A 122 17.89 -1.00 11.39
N GLY A 123 17.80 0.33 11.32
CA GLY A 123 18.88 1.29 11.19
C GLY A 123 18.84 2.36 12.28
N GLU A 124 19.99 2.53 12.91
CA GLU A 124 20.39 3.55 13.88
C GLU A 124 19.75 4.93 13.69
N ALA A 125 19.33 5.55 14.79
CA ALA A 125 18.90 6.95 14.83
C ALA A 125 20.10 7.90 14.63
N ALA A 126 20.12 8.67 13.54
CA ALA A 126 20.80 9.98 13.50
C ALA A 126 20.39 10.82 12.28
N GLY A 127 19.77 11.98 12.56
CA GLY A 127 20.09 13.24 11.88
C GLY A 127 19.51 13.53 10.50
N GLY A 128 18.47 14.37 10.46
CA GLY A 128 18.35 15.40 9.43
C GLY A 128 17.50 15.07 8.20
N GLY A 129 16.19 15.38 8.30
CA GLY A 129 15.38 15.94 7.22
C GLY A 129 15.37 15.22 5.86
N ALA A 130 14.52 14.21 5.71
CA ALA A 130 13.72 14.00 4.50
C ALA A 130 12.61 12.98 4.81
N VAL A 131 11.38 13.32 4.40
CA VAL A 131 10.18 12.50 4.53
C VAL A 131 10.33 11.25 3.66
N GLY A 132 10.44 10.08 4.28
CA GLY A 132 10.50 8.79 3.59
C GLY A 132 10.28 7.67 4.59
N THR A 133 9.04 7.22 4.75
CA THR A 133 8.68 6.10 5.64
C THR A 133 9.01 4.76 4.99
N SER A 134 10.15 4.18 5.36
CA SER A 134 10.39 2.73 5.27
C SER A 134 9.54 1.97 6.30
N ALA A 135 9.18 0.74 5.98
CA ALA A 135 8.49 -0.22 6.84
C ALA A 135 9.06 -1.62 6.57
N SER A 136 9.47 -2.34 7.61
CA SER A 136 10.17 -3.64 7.50
C SER A 136 9.25 -4.86 7.26
#